data_AF-A0A1C4WI56-F1
#
_entry.id   AF-A0A1C4WI56-F1
#
_cell.length_a   1.000
_cell.length_b   1.000
_cell.length_c   1.000
_cell.angle_alpha   90.00
_cell.angle_beta   90.00
_cell.angle_gamma   90.00
#
_symmetry.space_group_name_H-M   'P 1'
#
loop_
_entity.id
_entity.type
_entity.pdbx_description
1 polymer ?
#
loop_
_entity_poly.entity_id
_entity_poly.type
_entity_poly.pdbx_seq_one_letter_code
_entity_poly.pdbx_strand_id
1 'polypeptide(L)'
;MPIDRKTFSDQQTAAARAVTGVLARWSREFTTAGELAALMTALPAVTPVSVAWTVHVDPDLPDGVPTVTAATTRAVNLLEPDLVDVVEDDGTVREYGRMTPGVELGAVIVAEGQPVPEKTVAYQPYERALDALSVGDIDTTLTALMELLRRIADLLPDAPTGPDGTPETVAQWIDDAGIRARLGIEAIRWGYSADRLANLRRDLADREAAQLREDQDKYDRRVDEQGNPQ
;
A
#
# COMPACT_ATOMS: atom_id res chain seq x y z
N MET A 1 15.81 -28.88 -7.75
CA MET A 1 14.97 -30.09 -7.55
C MET A 1 13.57 -29.59 -7.32
N PRO A 2 12.58 -30.02 -8.11
CA PRO A 2 11.20 -29.55 -7.98
C PRO A 2 10.61 -29.94 -6.62
N ILE A 3 9.77 -29.08 -6.06
CA ILE A 3 9.11 -29.29 -4.77
C ILE A 3 7.59 -29.34 -4.97
N ASP A 4 6.86 -30.01 -4.10
CA ASP A 4 5.39 -29.99 -4.20
C ASP A 4 4.81 -28.64 -3.73
N ARG A 5 3.58 -28.36 -4.18
CA ARG A 5 2.88 -27.10 -3.90
C ARG A 5 2.68 -26.82 -2.40
N LYS A 6 2.44 -27.86 -1.61
CA LYS A 6 2.26 -27.72 -0.16
C LYS A 6 3.57 -27.32 0.50
N THR A 7 4.66 -27.99 0.16
CA THR A 7 6.01 -27.70 0.64
C THR A 7 6.41 -26.26 0.26
N PHE A 8 6.12 -25.82 -0.96
CA PHE A 8 6.36 -24.43 -1.37
C PHE A 8 5.57 -23.42 -0.51
N SER A 9 4.27 -23.66 -0.30
CA SER A 9 3.42 -22.80 0.53
C SER A 9 3.84 -22.76 2.00
N ASP A 10 4.20 -23.91 2.57
CA ASP A 10 4.68 -24.04 3.94
C ASP A 10 6.01 -23.29 4.13
N GLN A 11 6.93 -23.38 3.16
CA GLN A 11 8.19 -22.63 3.17
C GLN A 11 7.97 -21.11 3.11
N GLN A 12 7.13 -20.64 2.19
CA GLN A 12 6.76 -19.22 2.06
C GLN A 12 6.18 -18.68 3.38
N THR A 13 5.25 -19.43 3.97
CA THR A 13 4.59 -19.06 5.22
C THR A 13 5.56 -19.05 6.40
N ALA A 14 6.44 -20.05 6.50
CA ALA A 14 7.44 -20.15 7.56
C ALA A 14 8.45 -19.00 7.48
N ALA A 15 8.93 -18.68 6.28
CA ALA A 15 9.83 -17.55 6.07
C ALA A 15 9.17 -16.23 6.48
N ALA A 16 7.93 -15.97 6.03
CA ALA A 16 7.21 -14.75 6.37
C ALA A 16 7.01 -14.61 7.89
N ARG A 17 6.64 -15.71 8.56
CA ARG A 17 6.49 -15.76 10.02
C ARG A 17 7.79 -15.50 10.77
N ALA A 18 8.93 -15.95 10.24
CA ALA A 18 10.22 -15.73 10.88
C ALA A 18 10.56 -14.23 10.97
N VAL A 19 10.36 -13.48 9.89
CA VAL A 19 10.62 -12.03 9.85
C VAL A 19 9.56 -11.25 10.63
N THR A 20 8.28 -11.49 10.35
CA THR A 20 7.17 -10.80 11.02
C THR A 20 7.13 -11.06 12.53
N GLY A 21 7.47 -12.28 12.97
CA GLY A 21 7.58 -12.63 14.38
C GLY A 21 8.76 -11.97 15.10
N VAL A 22 9.84 -11.63 14.38
CA VAL A 22 10.89 -10.75 14.93
C VAL A 22 10.33 -9.35 15.06
N LEU A 23 9.82 -8.75 13.98
CA LEU A 23 9.34 -7.36 14.01
C LEU A 23 8.22 -7.12 15.03
N ALA A 24 7.32 -8.08 15.25
CA ALA A 24 6.26 -7.98 16.25
C ALA A 24 6.78 -7.89 17.71
N ARG A 25 8.03 -8.29 17.97
CA ARG A 25 8.68 -8.23 19.29
C ARG A 25 9.57 -6.99 19.46
N TRP A 26 9.75 -6.20 18.41
CA TRP A 26 10.61 -5.03 18.39
C TRP A 26 9.77 -3.77 18.25
N SER A 27 10.26 -2.66 18.80
CA SER A 27 9.69 -1.35 18.49
C SER A 27 9.81 -1.09 16.99
N ARG A 28 8.75 -0.53 16.40
CA ARG A 28 8.78 -0.06 15.02
C ARG A 28 9.77 1.09 14.81
N GLU A 29 10.05 1.84 15.87
CA GLU A 29 10.86 3.05 15.88
C GLU A 29 12.26 2.80 16.45
N PHE A 30 13.25 3.45 15.85
CA PHE A 30 14.65 3.46 16.30
C PHE A 30 15.05 4.87 16.69
N THR A 31 15.50 5.00 17.92
CA THR A 31 16.09 6.23 18.47
C THR A 31 17.63 6.15 18.47
N THR A 32 18.20 4.95 18.33
CA THR A 32 19.66 4.75 18.30
C THR A 32 20.12 3.74 17.25
N ALA A 33 21.38 3.88 16.81
CA ALA A 33 22.04 2.88 15.97
C ALA A 33 22.17 1.50 16.67
N GLY A 34 22.22 1.48 18.00
CA GLY A 34 22.25 0.25 18.79
C GLY A 34 20.95 -0.54 18.69
N GLU A 35 19.80 0.13 18.70
CA GLU A 35 18.49 -0.50 18.52
C GLU A 35 18.36 -1.10 17.11
N LEU A 36 18.82 -0.38 16.08
CA LEU A 36 18.86 -0.90 14.71
C LEU A 36 19.79 -2.12 14.61
N ALA A 37 21.00 -2.05 15.16
CA ALA A 37 21.94 -3.17 15.14
C ALA A 37 21.38 -4.42 15.86
N ALA A 38 20.65 -4.20 16.96
CA ALA A 38 20.05 -5.28 17.72
C ALA A 38 18.87 -5.92 16.97
N LEU A 39 18.06 -5.13 16.24
CA LEU A 39 17.08 -5.67 15.30
C LEU A 39 17.75 -6.51 14.20
N MET A 40 18.79 -5.96 13.57
CA MET A 40 19.51 -6.65 12.48
C MET A 40 20.11 -7.99 12.95
N THR A 41 20.51 -8.07 14.21
CA THR A 41 21.01 -9.31 14.83
C THR A 41 19.88 -10.31 15.12
N ALA A 42 18.67 -9.85 15.40
CA ALA A 42 17.52 -10.69 15.71
C ALA A 42 16.83 -11.28 14.45
N LEU A 43 17.01 -10.66 13.29
CA LEU A 43 16.45 -11.14 12.03
C LEU A 43 17.09 -12.46 11.57
N PRO A 44 16.37 -13.31 10.82
CA PRO A 44 16.95 -14.47 10.17
C PRO A 44 18.17 -14.09 9.31
N ALA A 45 19.16 -14.98 9.25
CA ALA A 45 20.34 -14.75 8.42
C ALA A 45 19.91 -14.54 6.95
N VAL A 46 20.58 -13.60 6.27
CA VAL A 46 20.32 -13.26 4.85
C VAL A 46 18.93 -12.63 4.61
N THR A 47 18.26 -12.12 5.65
CA THR A 47 17.04 -11.30 5.47
C THR A 47 17.39 -10.07 4.61
N PRO A 48 16.76 -9.88 3.44
CA PRO A 48 17.00 -8.69 2.62
C PRO A 48 16.60 -7.43 3.36
N VAL A 49 17.39 -6.37 3.20
CA VAL A 49 17.07 -5.05 3.74
C VAL A 49 16.94 -4.07 2.59
N SER A 50 15.78 -3.42 2.50
CA SER A 50 15.57 -2.26 1.64
C SER A 50 15.57 -0.99 2.49
N VAL A 51 15.96 0.13 1.88
CA VAL A 51 15.78 1.47 2.46
C VAL A 51 14.75 2.16 1.59
N ALA A 52 13.68 2.65 2.20
CA ALA A 52 12.67 3.44 1.51
C ALA A 52 13.34 4.67 0.91
N TRP A 53 13.08 4.91 -0.37
CA TRP A 53 13.73 5.99 -1.13
C TRP A 53 13.20 7.38 -0.76
N THR A 54 12.08 7.44 -0.03
CA THR A 54 11.38 8.68 0.30
C THR A 54 11.23 8.84 1.81
N VAL A 55 11.24 10.11 2.23
CA VAL A 55 10.79 10.49 3.58
C VAL A 55 9.28 10.62 3.55
N HIS A 56 8.59 10.06 4.53
CA HIS A 56 7.13 10.11 4.61
C HIS A 56 6.70 11.14 5.66
N VAL A 57 5.56 11.77 5.49
CA VAL A 57 4.99 12.72 6.47
C VAL A 57 3.74 12.08 7.05
N ASP A 58 3.54 12.21 8.37
CA ASP A 58 2.26 11.85 8.99
C ASP A 58 1.12 12.62 8.30
N PRO A 59 0.15 11.92 7.67
CA PRO A 59 -0.92 12.58 6.93
C PRO A 59 -1.82 13.47 7.81
N ASP A 60 -1.82 13.24 9.13
CA ASP A 60 -2.61 14.02 10.08
C ASP A 60 -1.77 15.02 10.89
N LEU A 61 -0.55 15.31 10.42
CA LEU A 61 0.34 16.29 11.02
C LEU A 61 -0.27 17.70 10.89
N PRO A 62 -0.61 18.39 11.99
CA PRO A 62 -1.19 19.73 11.93
C PRO A 62 -0.16 20.78 11.51
N ASP A 63 -0.61 21.83 10.81
CA ASP A 63 0.25 22.94 10.44
C ASP A 63 0.83 23.67 11.67
N GLY A 64 2.10 24.07 11.57
CA GLY A 64 2.77 24.92 12.57
C GLY A 64 3.22 24.21 13.85
N VAL A 65 3.07 22.88 13.95
CA VAL A 65 3.65 22.11 15.05
C VAL A 65 5.14 21.81 14.80
N PRO A 66 5.99 21.81 15.84
CA PRO A 66 7.36 21.32 15.73
C PRO A 66 7.40 19.86 15.26
N THR A 67 8.33 19.56 14.35
CA THR A 67 8.45 18.23 13.72
C THR A 67 9.79 17.59 14.00
N VAL A 68 9.81 16.25 13.96
CA VAL A 68 11.02 15.43 14.07
C VAL A 68 10.99 14.31 13.04
N THR A 69 12.17 13.88 12.58
CA THR A 69 12.33 12.70 11.74
C THR A 69 12.56 11.47 12.60
N ALA A 70 11.68 10.48 12.52
CA ALA A 70 11.83 9.17 13.16
C ALA A 70 12.24 8.10 12.14
N ALA A 71 13.15 7.21 12.54
CA ALA A 71 13.51 6.03 11.77
C ALA A 71 12.58 4.87 12.11
N THR A 72 12.07 4.17 11.10
CA THR A 72 11.09 3.09 11.27
C THR A 72 11.44 1.83 10.48
N THR A 73 10.85 0.70 10.86
CA THR A 73 10.94 -0.57 10.11
C THR A 73 9.59 -1.20 9.82
N ARG A 74 9.51 -1.95 8.73
CA ARG A 74 8.38 -2.86 8.47
C ARG A 74 8.82 -4.12 7.73
N ALA A 75 7.93 -5.12 7.71
CA ALA A 75 8.09 -6.26 6.83
C ALA A 75 7.73 -5.87 5.39
N VAL A 76 8.49 -6.38 4.43
CA VAL A 76 8.20 -6.31 3.00
C VAL A 76 8.38 -7.69 2.39
N ASN A 77 7.64 -8.01 1.32
CA ASN A 77 7.87 -9.23 0.56
C ASN A 77 8.51 -8.85 -0.77
N LEU A 78 9.70 -9.38 -1.04
CA LEU A 78 10.43 -9.14 -2.27
C LEU A 78 10.33 -10.38 -3.15
N LEU A 79 10.16 -10.20 -4.46
CA LEU A 79 10.20 -11.32 -5.40
C LEU A 79 11.65 -11.72 -5.64
N GLU A 80 12.00 -12.99 -5.42
CA GLU A 80 13.30 -13.52 -5.82
C GLU A 80 13.42 -13.55 -7.35
N PRO A 81 14.62 -13.26 -7.88
CA PRO A 81 14.85 -13.27 -9.32
C PRO A 81 14.72 -14.68 -9.92
N ASP A 82 15.02 -15.72 -9.13
CA ASP A 82 15.02 -17.10 -9.56
C ASP A 82 13.65 -17.76 -9.32
N LEU A 83 13.09 -18.34 -10.37
CA LEU A 83 11.84 -19.10 -10.28
C LEU A 83 12.09 -20.48 -9.63
N VAL A 84 11.03 -21.01 -9.00
CA VAL A 84 11.04 -22.33 -8.36
C VAL A 84 10.11 -23.26 -9.12
N ASP A 85 10.65 -24.41 -9.53
CA ASP A 85 9.85 -25.50 -10.08
C ASP A 85 8.96 -26.12 -8.98
N VAL A 86 7.65 -26.03 -9.17
CA VAL A 86 6.66 -26.63 -8.27
C VAL A 86 5.87 -27.71 -9.01
N VAL A 87 5.75 -28.87 -8.39
CA VAL A 87 4.89 -29.97 -8.84
C VAL A 87 3.47 -29.71 -8.32
N GLU A 88 2.53 -29.56 -9.25
CA GLU A 88 1.10 -29.42 -8.98
C GLU A 88 0.44 -30.77 -8.66
N ASP A 89 -0.78 -30.73 -8.13
CA ASP A 89 -1.53 -31.94 -7.74
C ASP A 89 -1.86 -32.86 -8.94
N ASP A 90 -1.86 -32.31 -10.15
CA ASP A 90 -2.03 -33.05 -11.41
C ASP A 90 -0.73 -33.66 -11.96
N GLY A 91 0.39 -33.50 -11.23
CA GLY A 91 1.72 -33.97 -11.61
C GLY A 91 2.45 -33.08 -12.63
N THR A 92 1.85 -31.95 -13.05
CA THR A 92 2.53 -30.99 -13.91
C THR A 92 3.55 -30.16 -13.13
N VAL A 93 4.67 -29.82 -13.76
CA VAL A 93 5.67 -28.91 -13.18
C VAL A 93 5.43 -27.51 -13.73
N ARG A 94 5.34 -26.53 -12.83
CA ARG A 94 5.18 -25.11 -13.17
C ARG A 94 6.17 -24.27 -12.40
N GLU A 95 6.64 -23.21 -13.03
CA GLU A 95 7.54 -22.25 -12.40
C GLU A 95 6.73 -21.20 -11.61
N TYR A 96 7.09 -21.02 -10.35
CA TYR A 96 6.50 -19.99 -9.48
C TYR A 96 7.55 -19.00 -9.02
N GLY A 97 7.15 -17.73 -8.92
CA GLY A 97 7.93 -16.72 -8.22
C GLY A 97 7.96 -17.01 -6.73
N ARG A 98 9.13 -16.91 -6.11
CA ARG A 98 9.31 -17.06 -4.66
C ARG A 98 9.33 -15.69 -4.00
N MET A 99 8.43 -15.45 -3.05
CA MET A 99 8.51 -14.25 -2.22
C MET A 99 9.49 -14.48 -1.06
N THR A 100 10.44 -13.58 -0.90
CA THR A 100 11.37 -13.55 0.22
C THR A 100 11.03 -12.37 1.12
N PRO A 101 10.68 -12.63 2.39
CA PRO A 101 10.38 -11.59 3.34
C PRO A 101 11.67 -10.86 3.73
N GLY A 102 11.62 -9.54 3.63
CA GLY A 102 12.69 -8.63 4.01
C GLY A 102 12.21 -7.60 5.03
N VAL A 103 13.10 -6.69 5.37
CA VAL A 103 12.82 -5.53 6.20
C VAL A 103 13.06 -4.27 5.39
N GLU A 104 12.11 -3.35 5.42
CA GLU A 104 12.28 -2.02 4.87
C GLU A 104 12.51 -1.01 5.99
N LEU A 105 13.60 -0.25 5.87
CA LEU A 105 13.93 0.88 6.73
C LEU A 105 13.36 2.15 6.11
N GLY A 106 12.61 2.94 6.87
CA GLY A 106 12.01 4.20 6.39
C GLY A 106 12.25 5.37 7.33
N ALA A 107 12.18 6.58 6.79
CA ALA A 107 12.16 7.81 7.57
C ALA A 107 10.78 8.45 7.51
N VAL A 108 10.27 8.88 8.67
CA VAL A 108 8.95 9.54 8.78
C VAL A 108 9.08 10.86 9.53
N ILE A 109 8.36 11.89 9.10
CA ILE A 109 8.23 13.19 9.76
C ILE A 109 6.94 13.14 10.57
N VAL A 110 7.07 13.36 11.87
CA VAL A 110 5.97 13.34 12.85
C VAL A 110 6.07 14.54 13.78
N ALA A 111 5.01 14.80 14.55
CA ALA A 111 5.04 15.81 15.60
C ALA A 111 6.08 15.46 16.67
N GLU A 112 6.83 16.46 17.13
CA GLU A 112 7.83 16.28 18.18
C GLU A 112 7.20 15.72 19.48
N GLY A 113 7.82 14.69 20.05
CA GLY A 113 7.40 14.10 21.33
C GLY A 113 6.20 13.15 21.25
N GLN A 114 5.73 12.80 20.04
CA GLN A 114 4.71 11.77 19.82
C GLN A 114 5.32 10.52 19.16
N PRO A 115 4.84 9.31 19.49
CA PRO A 115 5.22 8.11 18.75
C PRO A 115 4.71 8.19 17.31
N VAL A 116 5.40 7.50 16.40
CA VAL A 116 4.99 7.37 15.00
C VAL A 116 3.65 6.65 14.94
N PRO A 117 2.59 7.28 14.41
CA PRO A 117 1.30 6.63 14.25
C PRO A 117 1.42 5.39 13.36
N GLU A 118 0.71 4.31 13.69
CA GLU A 118 0.73 3.09 12.88
C GLU A 118 0.32 3.36 11.42
N LYS A 119 -0.62 4.29 11.22
CA LYS A 119 -1.11 4.76 9.91
C LYS A 119 -0.07 5.52 9.08
N THR A 120 1.00 6.01 9.69
CA THR A 120 2.12 6.67 9.00
C THR A 120 2.97 5.59 8.34
N VAL A 121 2.37 4.89 7.38
CA VAL A 121 3.02 3.84 6.60
C VAL A 121 3.49 4.43 5.29
N ALA A 122 4.71 4.06 4.95
CA ALA A 122 5.48 4.44 3.77
C ALA A 122 4.91 3.95 2.43
N TYR A 123 3.59 3.84 2.27
CA TYR A 123 3.04 3.39 1.01
C TYR A 123 2.89 4.53 0.03
N GLN A 124 3.68 4.51 -1.06
CA GLN A 124 3.28 5.22 -2.26
C GLN A 124 1.91 4.67 -2.68
N PRO A 125 0.96 5.51 -3.11
CA PRO A 125 -0.39 5.04 -3.47
C PRO A 125 -0.38 3.93 -4.54
N TYR A 126 0.65 3.86 -5.37
CA TYR A 126 0.89 2.75 -6.30
C TYR A 126 1.12 1.39 -5.60
N GLU A 127 1.99 1.34 -4.58
CA GLU A 127 2.32 0.10 -3.86
C GLU A 127 1.15 -0.38 -3.00
N ARG A 128 0.41 0.56 -2.39
CA ARG A 128 -0.84 0.25 -1.67
C ARG A 128 -1.88 -0.37 -2.61
N ALA A 129 -1.95 0.11 -3.86
CA ALA A 129 -2.85 -0.47 -4.84
C ALA A 129 -2.44 -1.90 -5.23
N LEU A 130 -1.14 -2.17 -5.40
CA LEU A 130 -0.65 -3.51 -5.73
C LEU A 130 -0.85 -4.52 -4.60
N ASP A 131 -0.56 -4.12 -3.36
CA ASP A 131 -0.73 -4.98 -2.19
C ASP A 131 -2.22 -5.32 -1.98
N ALA A 132 -3.11 -4.33 -2.08
CA ALA A 132 -4.56 -4.55 -1.98
C ALA A 132 -5.09 -5.45 -3.10
N LEU A 133 -4.60 -5.27 -4.33
CA LEU A 133 -4.99 -6.11 -5.46
C LEU A 133 -4.58 -7.56 -5.25
N SER A 134 -3.42 -7.81 -4.63
CA SER A 134 -2.90 -9.16 -4.37
C SER A 134 -3.77 -10.01 -3.45
N VAL A 135 -4.56 -9.37 -2.57
CA VAL A 135 -5.49 -10.02 -1.64
C VAL A 135 -6.96 -9.87 -2.06
N GLY A 136 -7.22 -9.31 -3.25
CA GLY A 136 -8.57 -9.09 -3.77
C GLY A 136 -9.34 -7.97 -3.08
N ASP A 137 -8.66 -7.07 -2.36
CA ASP A 137 -9.27 -5.88 -1.75
C ASP A 137 -9.38 -4.77 -2.81
N ILE A 138 -10.49 -4.82 -3.55
CA ILE A 138 -10.79 -3.89 -4.64
C ILE A 138 -10.98 -2.46 -4.12
N ASP A 139 -11.49 -2.28 -2.90
CA ASP A 139 -11.80 -0.97 -2.33
C ASP A 139 -10.55 -0.19 -1.96
N THR A 140 -9.62 -0.86 -1.28
CA THR A 140 -8.32 -0.29 -0.98
C THR A 140 -7.51 -0.05 -2.26
N THR A 141 -7.61 -0.95 -3.25
CA THR A 141 -6.96 -0.79 -4.56
C THR A 141 -7.42 0.48 -5.28
N LEU A 142 -8.73 0.66 -5.42
CA LEU A 142 -9.31 1.82 -6.09
C LEU A 142 -9.00 3.12 -5.36
N THR A 143 -9.10 3.11 -4.03
CA THR A 143 -8.78 4.28 -3.20
C THR A 143 -7.34 4.74 -3.41
N ALA A 144 -6.39 3.80 -3.41
CA ALA A 144 -4.99 4.09 -3.61
C ALA A 144 -4.67 4.57 -5.05
N LEU A 145 -5.31 4.00 -6.07
CA LEU A 145 -5.16 4.48 -7.45
C LEU A 145 -5.72 5.89 -7.66
N MET A 146 -6.86 6.21 -7.03
CA MET A 146 -7.42 7.57 -7.07
C MET A 146 -6.50 8.58 -6.39
N GLU A 147 -5.90 8.21 -5.26
CA GLU A 147 -4.91 9.04 -4.57
C GLU A 147 -3.67 9.27 -5.44
N LEU A 148 -3.19 8.24 -6.17
CA LEU A 148 -2.09 8.39 -7.12
C LEU A 148 -2.42 9.38 -8.24
N LEU A 149 -3.61 9.23 -8.86
CA LEU A 149 -4.05 10.11 -9.95
C LEU A 149 -4.15 11.57 -9.50
N ARG A 150 -4.64 11.80 -8.27
CA ARG A 150 -4.70 13.15 -7.68
C ARG A 150 -3.31 13.71 -7.42
N ARG A 151 -2.39 12.94 -6.84
CA ARG A 151 -1.00 13.39 -6.64
C ARG A 151 -0.30 13.72 -7.95
N ILE A 152 -0.51 12.94 -9.00
CA ILE A 152 0.05 13.25 -10.32
C ILE A 152 -0.61 14.50 -10.90
N ALA A 153 -1.93 14.66 -10.74
CA ALA A 153 -2.63 15.88 -11.13
C ALA A 153 -2.09 17.11 -10.41
N ASP A 154 -1.79 17.04 -9.12
CA ASP A 154 -1.28 18.17 -8.34
C ASP A 154 0.16 18.57 -8.72
N LEU A 155 0.95 17.64 -9.28
CA LEU A 155 2.33 17.90 -9.73
C LEU A 155 2.42 18.52 -11.13
N LEU A 156 1.33 18.51 -11.91
CA LEU A 156 1.32 18.95 -13.31
C LEU A 156 1.14 20.47 -13.52
N PRO A 157 0.22 21.19 -12.83
CA PRO A 157 -0.15 22.56 -13.17
C PRO A 157 0.73 23.61 -12.49
N ASP A 158 1.02 23.47 -11.20
CA ASP A 158 1.83 24.37 -10.37
C ASP A 158 1.94 23.76 -8.95
N ALA A 159 3.15 23.74 -8.37
CA ALA A 159 3.38 23.28 -6.98
C ALA A 159 3.21 24.44 -5.97
N PRO A 160 2.90 24.16 -4.68
CA PRO A 160 3.01 25.16 -3.63
C PRO A 160 4.43 25.74 -3.59
N THR A 161 4.54 27.04 -3.33
CA THR A 161 5.83 27.72 -3.16
C THR A 161 6.56 27.16 -1.96
N GLY A 162 7.85 26.87 -2.13
CA GLY A 162 8.75 26.59 -1.01
C GLY A 162 8.80 27.76 -0.01
N PRO A 163 9.43 27.58 1.16
CA PRO A 163 9.55 28.61 2.20
C PRO A 163 10.20 29.92 1.73
N ASP A 164 10.92 29.88 0.61
CA ASP A 164 11.59 30.99 -0.05
C ASP A 164 10.79 31.60 -1.21
N GLY A 165 9.60 31.08 -1.50
CA GLY A 165 8.79 31.50 -2.65
C GLY A 165 9.22 30.86 -3.97
N THR A 166 10.13 29.88 -3.95
CA THR A 166 10.55 29.15 -5.15
C THR A 166 9.64 27.94 -5.37
N PRO A 167 8.99 27.77 -6.53
CA PRO A 167 8.28 26.53 -6.84
C PRO A 167 9.25 25.34 -6.77
N GLU A 168 8.93 24.24 -6.12
CA GLU A 168 9.81 23.06 -6.15
C GLU A 168 9.14 21.96 -6.99
N THR A 169 9.42 21.88 -8.31
CA THR A 169 9.38 20.68 -9.21
C THR A 169 9.24 21.01 -10.73
N VAL A 170 9.33 19.95 -11.56
CA VAL A 170 9.34 19.77 -13.04
C VAL A 170 8.95 20.95 -13.95
N ALA A 171 7.93 21.75 -13.61
CA ALA A 171 7.44 22.83 -14.46
C ALA A 171 8.38 24.06 -14.53
N GLN A 172 9.31 24.21 -13.58
CA GLN A 172 10.22 25.36 -13.54
C GLN A 172 11.14 25.50 -14.74
N TRP A 173 11.49 24.40 -15.42
CA TRP A 173 12.40 24.41 -16.56
C TRP A 173 11.67 24.55 -17.91
N ILE A 174 10.34 24.59 -17.87
CA ILE A 174 9.49 24.70 -19.06
C ILE A 174 8.98 26.13 -19.16
N ASP A 175 9.69 26.98 -19.91
CA ASP A 175 9.29 28.39 -20.13
C ASP A 175 8.19 28.59 -21.18
N ASP A 176 7.80 27.53 -21.88
CA ASP A 176 6.75 27.56 -22.90
C ASP A 176 5.35 27.60 -22.26
N ALA A 177 4.67 28.76 -22.38
CA ALA A 177 3.33 28.97 -21.86
C ALA A 177 2.27 28.02 -22.46
N GLY A 178 2.45 27.57 -23.70
CA GLY A 178 1.56 26.60 -24.35
C GLY A 178 1.75 25.17 -23.83
N ILE A 179 2.94 24.80 -23.38
CA ILE A 179 3.19 23.53 -22.67
C ILE A 179 2.59 23.61 -21.26
N ARG A 180 2.80 24.69 -20.51
CA ARG A 180 2.19 24.88 -19.17
C ARG A 180 0.66 24.81 -19.21
N ALA A 181 0.03 25.48 -20.18
CA ALA A 181 -1.43 25.42 -20.35
C ALA A 181 -1.93 23.98 -20.64
N ARG A 182 -1.16 23.19 -21.40
CA ARG A 182 -1.49 21.78 -21.67
C ARG A 182 -1.31 20.89 -20.44
N LEU A 183 -0.28 21.13 -19.63
CA LEU A 183 -0.09 20.43 -18.35
C LEU A 183 -1.25 20.72 -17.38
N GLY A 184 -1.71 21.97 -17.31
CA GLY A 184 -2.89 22.33 -16.51
C GLY A 184 -4.19 21.67 -16.96
N ILE A 185 -4.41 21.55 -18.28
CA ILE A 185 -5.57 20.80 -18.82
C ILE A 185 -5.48 19.32 -18.44
N GLU A 186 -4.28 18.75 -18.50
CA GLU A 186 -4.08 17.34 -18.19
C GLU A 186 -4.27 17.07 -16.69
N ALA A 187 -3.77 17.95 -15.81
CA ALA A 187 -4.07 17.92 -14.38
C ALA A 187 -5.57 17.85 -14.08
N ILE A 188 -6.36 18.72 -14.71
CA ILE A 188 -7.82 18.76 -14.55
C ILE A 188 -8.46 17.44 -15.01
N ARG A 189 -7.99 16.85 -16.12
CA ARG A 189 -8.51 15.57 -16.63
C ARG A 189 -8.22 14.41 -15.69
N TRP A 190 -7.06 14.41 -15.05
CA TRP A 190 -6.65 13.38 -14.11
C TRP A 190 -7.46 13.49 -12.82
N GLY A 191 -7.66 14.70 -12.30
CA GLY A 191 -8.58 14.97 -11.18
C GLY A 191 -10.01 14.50 -11.48
N TYR A 192 -10.55 14.87 -12.65
CA TYR A 192 -11.88 14.43 -13.10
C TYR A 192 -11.99 12.89 -13.20
N SER A 193 -10.94 12.23 -13.68
CA SER A 193 -10.92 10.76 -13.79
C SER A 193 -10.92 10.08 -12.43
N ALA A 194 -10.19 10.62 -11.45
CA ALA A 194 -10.21 10.14 -10.07
C ALA A 194 -11.62 10.29 -9.46
N ASP A 195 -12.26 11.45 -9.63
CA ASP A 195 -13.61 11.69 -9.10
C ASP A 195 -14.67 10.80 -9.78
N ARG A 196 -14.53 10.56 -11.08
CA ARG A 196 -15.40 9.64 -11.81
C ARG A 196 -15.28 8.20 -11.28
N LEU A 197 -14.07 7.74 -11.00
CA LEU A 197 -13.84 6.41 -10.41
C LEU A 197 -14.47 6.32 -9.00
N ALA A 198 -14.32 7.36 -8.18
CA ALA A 198 -14.93 7.42 -6.86
C ALA A 198 -16.47 7.32 -6.94
N ASN A 199 -17.07 8.04 -7.87
CA ASN A 199 -18.52 8.04 -8.07
C ASN A 199 -19.02 6.68 -8.59
N LEU A 200 -18.33 6.09 -9.58
CA LEU A 200 -18.70 4.76 -10.10
C LEU A 200 -18.63 3.67 -9.02
N ARG A 201 -17.64 3.74 -8.12
CA ARG A 201 -17.55 2.78 -7.00
C ARG A 201 -18.70 2.96 -6.02
N ARG A 202 -19.07 4.21 -5.71
CA ARG A 202 -20.24 4.51 -4.86
C ARG A 202 -21.53 3.96 -5.48
N ASP A 203 -21.75 4.24 -6.77
CA ASP A 203 -22.93 3.74 -7.50
C ASP A 203 -22.99 2.20 -7.50
N LEU A 204 -21.84 1.53 -7.62
CA LEU A 204 -21.76 0.07 -7.55
C LEU A 204 -22.10 -0.44 -6.14
N ALA A 205 -21.53 0.18 -5.10
CA ALA A 205 -21.81 -0.18 -3.70
C ALA A 205 -23.31 -0.05 -3.37
N ASP A 206 -23.95 1.03 -3.83
CA ASP A 206 -25.37 1.28 -3.63
C ASP A 206 -26.24 0.20 -4.31
N ARG A 207 -25.84 -0.26 -5.49
CA ARG A 207 -26.52 -1.35 -6.20
C ARG A 207 -26.32 -2.70 -5.53
N GLU A 208 -25.11 -3.02 -5.07
CA GLU A 208 -24.82 -4.25 -4.33
C GLU A 208 -25.63 -4.31 -3.02
N ALA A 209 -25.69 -3.19 -2.29
CA ALA A 209 -26.50 -3.07 -1.07
C ALA A 209 -28.01 -3.13 -1.33
N ALA A 210 -28.50 -2.63 -2.47
CA ALA A 210 -29.89 -2.80 -2.87
C ALA A 210 -30.21 -4.27 -3.20
N GLN A 211 -29.34 -4.94 -3.95
CA GLN A 211 -29.52 -6.35 -4.31
C GLN A 211 -29.54 -7.27 -3.08
N LEU A 212 -28.62 -7.05 -2.13
CA LEU A 212 -28.57 -7.81 -0.87
C LEU A 212 -29.85 -7.65 -0.04
N ARG A 213 -30.41 -6.44 0.03
CA ARG A 213 -31.71 -6.19 0.69
C ARG A 213 -32.85 -6.93 0.01
N GLU A 214 -32.91 -6.89 -1.33
CA GLU A 214 -33.94 -7.63 -2.08
C GLU A 214 -33.84 -9.15 -1.87
N ASP A 215 -32.61 -9.68 -1.80
CA ASP A 215 -32.38 -11.11 -1.63
C ASP A 215 -32.68 -11.56 -0.19
N GLN A 216 -32.39 -10.72 0.81
CA GLN A 216 -32.84 -10.92 2.20
C GLN A 216 -34.36 -10.90 2.30
N ASP A 217 -35.03 -9.89 1.72
CA ASP A 217 -36.49 -9.80 1.71
C ASP A 217 -37.17 -10.99 0.99
N LYS A 218 -36.50 -11.59 -0.01
CA LYS A 218 -36.96 -12.80 -0.70
C LYS A 218 -36.70 -14.06 0.13
N TYR A 219 -35.61 -14.10 0.89
CA TYR A 219 -35.30 -15.21 1.78
C TYR A 219 -36.29 -15.26 2.93
N ASP A 220 -36.51 -14.13 3.61
CA ASP A 220 -37.42 -14.01 4.74
C ASP A 220 -38.86 -14.39 4.35
N ARG A 221 -39.34 -13.91 3.19
CA ARG A 221 -40.64 -14.33 2.64
C ARG A 221 -40.74 -15.84 2.40
N ARG A 222 -39.70 -16.48 1.89
CA ARG A 222 -39.71 -17.95 1.66
C ARG A 222 -39.69 -18.73 2.98
N VAL A 223 -39.00 -18.22 3.99
CA VAL A 223 -38.98 -18.83 5.33
C VAL A 223 -40.36 -18.72 5.99
N ASP A 224 -41.02 -17.57 5.88
CA ASP A 224 -42.38 -17.37 6.40
C ASP A 224 -43.42 -18.26 5.69
N GLU A 225 -43.28 -18.43 4.37
CA GLU A 225 -44.15 -19.31 3.57
C GLU A 225 -43.94 -20.81 3.87
N GLN A 226 -42.74 -21.23 4.26
CA GLN A 226 -42.42 -22.62 4.60
C GLN A 226 -42.65 -22.97 6.08
N GLY A 227 -42.62 -21.98 6.97
CA GLY A 227 -42.83 -22.15 8.42
C GLY A 227 -44.29 -22.30 8.84
N ASN A 228 -45.24 -22.17 7.91
CA ASN A 228 -46.67 -22.27 8.19
C ASN A 228 -47.34 -23.40 7.37
N PRO A 229 -47.09 -24.68 7.70
CA PRO A 229 -47.86 -25.77 7.11
C PRO A 229 -49.28 -25.73 7.70
N GLN A 230 -50.27 -25.48 6.84
CA GLN A 230 -51.67 -25.79 7.15
C GLN A 230 -51.90 -27.29 7.27
#